data_AF-A0A9N8DEB4-F1
#
_entry.id   AF-A0A9N8DEB4-F1
#
_cell.length_a   1.000
_cell.length_b   1.000
_cell.length_c   1.000
_cell.angle_alpha   90.00
_cell.angle_beta   90.00
_cell.angle_gamma   90.00
#
_symmetry.space_group_name_H-M   'P 1'
#
loop_
_entity.id
_entity.type
_entity.pdbx_description
1 polymer ?
#
loop_
_entity_poly.entity_id
_entity_poly.type
_entity_poly.pdbx_seq_one_letter_code
_entity_poly.pdbx_strand_id
1 'polypeptide(L)'
;MDEAAIDRLGHKVGDGLIAYSIAGSEATKFTASVRAIGAPSGNGDIDKIVRLGYVFFRSVFANGDDILADTPLERAFLWTLSTSSAIYGQLDFLHEGFLLGIQCKSIEKGWIFKDSTLTSFDLAKVRSMQVNTMYCADEGNGQNSHPFGDIFFKTSNNRLVLIDVTGSTDTAKCRNKGLRLVDWVTYAKKKQRFVSRANKIRFSWIVLAPLVPGESHFIRHSVQGRRGCTTHELCQQVRAVVGADAITLLGGLAQFLTWFQ
;
A
#
# COMPACT_ATOMS: atom_id res chain seq x y z
N MET A 1 -6.89 21.82 4.73
CA MET A 1 -5.73 22.67 4.35
C MET A 1 -6.13 23.38 3.07
N ASP A 2 -6.15 24.71 3.04
CA ASP A 2 -6.65 25.48 1.87
C ASP A 2 -5.60 25.59 0.75
N GLU A 3 -6.03 25.95 -0.46
CA GLU A 3 -5.14 26.10 -1.64
C GLU A 3 -4.06 27.16 -1.44
N ALA A 4 -4.33 28.20 -0.65
CA ALA A 4 -3.36 29.25 -0.35
C ALA A 4 -2.22 28.76 0.55
N ALA A 5 -2.43 27.71 1.35
CA ALA A 5 -1.39 27.01 2.08
C ALA A 5 -0.54 26.10 1.18
N ILE A 6 -1.16 25.50 0.15
CA ILE A 6 -0.48 24.64 -0.84
C ILE A 6 0.47 25.47 -1.73
N ASP A 7 0.04 26.63 -2.21
CA ASP A 7 0.84 27.53 -3.06
C ASP A 7 2.05 28.14 -2.34
N ARG A 8 1.87 28.57 -1.08
CA ARG A 8 2.97 29.12 -0.27
C ARG A 8 4.07 28.10 0.02
N LEU A 9 3.71 26.83 0.08
CA LEU A 9 4.68 25.75 0.23
C LEU A 9 5.36 25.45 -1.11
N GLY A 10 4.68 25.55 -2.26
CA GLY A 10 5.24 25.33 -3.60
C GLY A 10 6.53 26.13 -3.86
N HIS A 11 6.59 27.37 -3.38
CA HIS A 11 7.77 28.23 -3.53
C HIS A 11 9.03 27.80 -2.74
N LYS A 12 8.91 26.89 -1.75
CA LYS A 12 10.06 26.46 -0.92
C LYS A 12 10.78 25.22 -1.42
N VAL A 13 10.15 24.43 -2.29
CA VAL A 13 10.72 23.19 -2.83
C VAL A 13 10.85 23.43 -4.33
N GLY A 14 12.04 23.86 -4.77
CA GLY A 14 12.29 24.33 -6.13
C GLY A 14 11.69 23.43 -7.21
N ASP A 15 11.29 24.05 -8.32
CA ASP A 15 10.53 23.50 -9.47
C ASP A 15 11.19 22.31 -10.24
N GLY A 16 12.13 21.59 -9.63
CA GLY A 16 13.07 20.68 -10.28
C GLY A 16 12.82 19.19 -10.09
N LEU A 17 11.57 18.73 -10.07
CA LEU A 17 11.26 17.30 -10.15
C LEU A 17 10.84 16.97 -11.59
N ILE A 18 11.39 15.91 -12.19
CA ILE A 18 11.11 15.47 -13.58
C ILE A 18 10.71 14.02 -13.46
N ALA A 19 9.49 13.60 -13.86
CA ALA A 19 9.01 12.21 -13.87
C ALA A 19 8.79 11.68 -15.30
N TYR A 20 9.42 10.55 -15.64
CA TYR A 20 9.30 9.90 -16.96
C TYR A 20 7.97 9.15 -17.14
N SER A 21 7.47 9.16 -18.39
CA SER A 21 6.27 8.45 -18.83
C SER A 21 6.52 6.95 -19.03
N ILE A 22 5.60 6.10 -18.57
CA ILE A 22 5.47 4.70 -19.00
C ILE A 22 4.77 4.70 -20.36
N ALA A 23 5.45 5.20 -21.39
CA ALA A 23 5.25 4.95 -22.82
C ALA A 23 6.03 6.02 -23.61
N GLY A 24 7.05 5.55 -24.35
CA GLY A 24 7.67 6.15 -25.54
C GLY A 24 7.73 7.68 -25.67
N SER A 25 8.96 8.21 -25.54
CA SER A 25 9.48 9.44 -26.17
C SER A 25 8.65 10.72 -26.07
N GLU A 26 8.86 11.47 -24.98
CA GLU A 26 9.31 12.87 -24.99
C GLU A 26 9.42 13.35 -23.53
N ALA A 27 10.35 14.25 -23.24
CA ALA A 27 10.58 14.78 -21.90
C ALA A 27 9.45 15.76 -21.52
N THR A 28 8.33 15.25 -21.03
CA THR A 28 7.24 16.06 -20.49
C THR A 28 7.58 16.53 -19.08
N LYS A 29 7.48 17.85 -18.83
CA LYS A 29 7.71 18.46 -17.50
C LYS A 29 6.85 17.75 -16.44
N PHE A 30 7.33 17.55 -15.21
CA PHE A 30 6.59 16.87 -14.12
C PHE A 30 5.19 17.44 -13.87
N THR A 31 5.03 18.76 -14.03
CA THR A 31 3.72 19.41 -14.01
C THR A 31 2.80 18.91 -15.13
N ALA A 32 3.32 18.57 -16.31
CA ALA A 32 2.60 17.94 -17.40
C ALA A 32 2.31 16.45 -17.15
N SER A 33 3.17 15.68 -16.48
CA SER A 33 2.91 14.26 -16.11
C SER A 33 1.86 14.14 -14.99
N VAL A 34 1.94 15.01 -13.98
CA VAL A 34 0.88 15.18 -12.97
C VAL A 34 -0.40 15.73 -13.60
N ARG A 35 -0.30 16.62 -14.62
CA ARG A 35 -1.45 17.08 -15.44
C ARG A 35 -1.91 16.10 -16.52
N ALA A 36 -1.18 15.02 -16.81
CA ALA A 36 -1.60 13.97 -17.75
C ALA A 36 -2.36 12.88 -17.00
N ILE A 37 -1.94 12.60 -15.77
CA ILE A 37 -2.74 11.85 -14.77
C ILE A 37 -3.96 12.69 -14.34
N GLY A 38 -3.81 14.01 -14.27
CA GLY A 38 -4.87 15.00 -14.07
C GLY A 38 -5.34 15.67 -15.37
N ALA A 39 -5.23 14.98 -16.52
CA ALA A 39 -5.98 15.45 -17.68
C ALA A 39 -7.43 15.28 -17.30
N PRO A 40 -8.29 16.30 -17.44
CA PRO A 40 -9.67 16.20 -16.97
C PRO A 40 -10.38 15.10 -17.74
N SER A 41 -10.36 13.87 -17.20
CA SER A 41 -11.59 13.11 -17.15
C SER A 41 -12.55 14.05 -16.44
N GLY A 42 -13.79 14.22 -16.92
CA GLY A 42 -14.78 15.08 -16.28
C GLY A 42 -15.19 14.64 -14.86
N ASN A 43 -14.31 13.98 -14.12
CA ASN A 43 -14.49 13.28 -12.88
C ASN A 43 -13.59 13.94 -11.82
N GLY A 44 -14.04 15.06 -11.26
CA GLY A 44 -13.32 15.84 -10.24
C GLY A 44 -12.96 15.08 -8.96
N ASP A 45 -13.30 13.80 -8.85
CA ASP A 45 -12.86 12.91 -7.78
C ASP A 45 -11.44 12.38 -7.98
N ILE A 46 -10.96 12.17 -9.21
CA ILE A 46 -9.58 11.72 -9.48
C ILE A 46 -8.60 12.81 -9.04
N ASP A 47 -8.86 14.06 -9.39
CA ASP A 47 -8.03 15.20 -9.01
C ASP A 47 -7.91 15.34 -7.49
N LYS A 48 -9.00 15.07 -6.75
CA LYS A 48 -8.97 15.06 -5.28
C LYS A 48 -8.07 13.97 -4.74
N ILE A 49 -8.10 12.75 -5.31
CA ILE A 49 -7.25 11.64 -4.89
C ILE A 49 -5.78 11.96 -5.12
N VAL A 50 -5.44 12.44 -6.32
CA VAL A 50 -4.06 12.80 -6.67
C VAL A 50 -3.55 13.90 -5.73
N ARG A 51 -4.34 14.96 -5.52
CA ARG A 51 -3.98 16.06 -4.62
C ARG A 51 -3.80 15.59 -3.18
N LEU A 52 -4.69 14.73 -2.69
CA LEU A 52 -4.61 14.24 -1.32
C LEU A 52 -3.40 13.32 -1.12
N GLY A 53 -3.15 12.39 -2.04
CA GLY A 53 -1.95 11.55 -2.04
C GLY A 53 -0.67 12.37 -2.05
N TYR A 54 -0.60 13.41 -2.88
CA TYR A 54 0.49 14.37 -2.89
C TYR A 54 0.66 15.09 -1.55
N VAL A 55 -0.42 15.57 -0.92
CA VAL A 55 -0.35 16.22 0.39
C VAL A 55 0.21 15.27 1.46
N PHE A 56 -0.25 14.01 1.50
CA PHE A 56 0.28 13.01 2.42
C PHE A 56 1.76 12.74 2.18
N PHE A 57 2.16 12.51 0.93
CA PHE A 57 3.56 12.29 0.55
C PHE A 57 4.44 13.48 0.94
N ARG A 58 4.03 14.69 0.58
CA ARG A 58 4.77 15.91 0.86
C ARG A 58 4.92 16.19 2.36
N SER A 59 3.91 15.86 3.17
CA SER A 59 3.94 16.12 4.61
C SER A 59 5.11 15.44 5.33
N VAL A 60 5.65 14.36 4.76
CA VAL A 60 6.81 13.65 5.33
C VAL A 60 8.13 14.34 5.01
N PHE A 61 8.24 15.06 3.89
CA PHE A 61 9.47 15.77 3.50
C PHE A 61 9.59 17.17 4.08
N ALA A 62 8.59 17.66 4.81
CA ALA A 62 8.66 18.97 5.45
C ALA A 62 9.86 19.10 6.41
N ASN A 63 10.42 17.98 6.87
CA ASN A 63 11.55 17.91 7.78
C ASN A 63 12.87 17.43 7.15
N GLY A 64 12.90 17.12 5.84
CA GLY A 64 14.12 16.68 5.15
C GLY A 64 14.48 15.20 5.31
N ASP A 65 13.50 14.34 5.57
CA ASP A 65 13.72 12.89 5.76
C ASP A 65 14.09 12.16 4.45
N ASP A 66 14.88 11.09 4.57
CA ASP A 66 15.28 10.20 3.47
C ASP A 66 14.06 9.51 2.85
N ILE A 67 13.85 9.63 1.53
CA ILE A 67 12.71 9.02 0.82
C ILE A 67 12.68 7.49 0.89
N LEU A 68 13.84 6.86 1.15
CA LEU A 68 13.95 5.43 1.35
C LEU A 68 13.69 5.01 2.80
N ALA A 69 13.57 5.96 3.73
CA ALA A 69 13.07 5.67 5.05
C ALA A 69 11.63 5.15 4.96
N ASP A 70 11.26 4.29 5.90
CA ASP A 70 10.01 3.51 5.87
C ASP A 70 8.79 4.41 5.58
N THR A 71 8.54 5.45 6.40
CA THR A 71 7.36 6.32 6.26
C THR A 71 7.29 7.08 4.92
N PRO A 72 8.36 7.76 4.42
CA PRO A 72 8.34 8.35 3.08
C PRO A 72 7.99 7.39 1.95
N LEU A 73 8.58 6.19 1.96
CA LEU A 73 8.34 5.18 0.93
C LEU A 73 6.90 4.65 0.98
N GLU A 74 6.37 4.44 2.19
CA GLU A 74 4.96 4.09 2.40
C GLU A 74 4.02 5.14 1.79
N ARG A 75 4.32 6.43 1.97
CA ARG A 75 3.48 7.50 1.37
C ARG A 75 3.62 7.56 -0.14
N ALA A 76 4.79 7.24 -0.70
CA ALA A 76 4.96 7.14 -2.14
C ALA A 76 4.05 6.06 -2.74
N PHE A 77 4.08 4.85 -2.16
CA PHE A 77 3.18 3.77 -2.57
C PHE A 77 1.71 4.10 -2.33
N LEU A 78 1.36 4.73 -1.21
CA LEU A 78 -0.01 5.16 -0.96
C LEU A 78 -0.52 6.07 -2.08
N TRP A 79 0.30 7.05 -2.50
CA TRP A 79 -0.07 7.97 -3.56
C TRP A 79 -0.20 7.27 -4.92
N THR A 80 0.77 6.43 -5.30
CA THR A 80 0.76 5.80 -6.62
C THR A 80 -0.34 4.75 -6.74
N LEU A 81 -0.55 3.93 -5.71
CA LEU A 81 -1.60 2.91 -5.69
C LEU A 81 -3.00 3.56 -5.65
N SER A 82 -3.22 4.58 -4.81
CA SER A 82 -4.52 5.26 -4.76
C SER A 82 -4.87 5.95 -6.09
N THR A 83 -3.88 6.58 -6.73
CA THR A 83 -4.07 7.22 -8.03
C THR A 83 -4.35 6.21 -9.14
N SER A 84 -3.52 5.17 -9.24
CA SER A 84 -3.67 4.11 -10.24
C SER A 84 -5.05 3.43 -10.11
N SER A 85 -5.44 3.07 -8.89
CA SER A 85 -6.76 2.49 -8.64
C SER A 85 -7.93 3.43 -8.91
N ALA A 86 -7.80 4.74 -8.66
CA ALA A 86 -8.85 5.72 -9.00
C ALA A 86 -9.10 5.79 -10.52
N ILE A 87 -8.04 5.69 -11.32
CA ILE A 87 -8.09 5.75 -12.79
C ILE A 87 -8.59 4.43 -13.37
N TYR A 88 -7.98 3.31 -12.99
CA TYR A 88 -8.22 2.02 -13.64
C TYR A 88 -9.30 1.18 -12.95
N GLY A 89 -9.75 1.55 -11.74
CA GLY A 89 -10.72 0.78 -10.96
C GLY A 89 -10.18 -0.53 -10.39
N GLN A 90 -8.87 -0.76 -10.53
CA GLN A 90 -8.19 -1.96 -10.07
C GLN A 90 -6.71 -1.69 -9.79
N LEU A 91 -6.10 -2.59 -9.01
CA LEU A 91 -4.67 -2.67 -8.81
C LEU A 91 -4.15 -4.00 -9.33
N ASP A 92 -3.08 -3.94 -10.10
CA ASP A 92 -2.31 -5.11 -10.51
C ASP A 92 -0.99 -5.13 -9.75
N PHE A 93 -0.73 -6.19 -8.99
CA PHE A 93 0.51 -6.33 -8.22
C PHE A 93 1.50 -7.31 -8.87
N LEU A 94 1.12 -8.00 -9.96
CA LEU A 94 1.98 -8.94 -10.70
C LEU A 94 1.43 -9.15 -12.11
N HIS A 95 2.30 -9.22 -13.12
CA HIS A 95 1.92 -9.58 -14.50
C HIS A 95 1.21 -10.96 -14.64
N GLU A 96 1.16 -11.77 -13.57
CA GLU A 96 0.40 -13.03 -13.49
C GLU A 96 -1.11 -12.87 -13.17
N GLY A 97 -1.67 -11.67 -13.34
CA GLY A 97 -3.12 -11.44 -13.28
C GLY A 97 -3.70 -11.39 -11.86
N PHE A 98 -2.90 -11.00 -10.86
CA PHE A 98 -3.42 -10.74 -9.52
C PHE A 98 -4.07 -9.35 -9.44
N LEU A 99 -5.25 -9.25 -10.04
CA LEU A 99 -6.05 -8.04 -10.09
C LEU A 99 -6.94 -7.91 -8.85
N LEU A 100 -6.81 -6.79 -8.16
CA LEU A 100 -7.64 -6.41 -7.03
C LEU A 100 -8.54 -5.25 -7.44
N GLY A 101 -9.85 -5.52 -7.54
CA GLY A 101 -10.84 -4.49 -7.82
C GLY A 101 -10.97 -3.49 -6.67
N ILE A 102 -10.54 -2.27 -6.92
CA ILE A 102 -10.70 -1.10 -6.07
C ILE A 102 -10.70 0.14 -6.97
N GLN A 103 -11.75 0.94 -6.92
CA GLN A 103 -11.78 2.25 -7.56
C GLN A 103 -11.65 3.30 -6.47
N CYS A 104 -10.43 3.70 -6.13
CA CYS A 104 -10.21 4.58 -4.99
C CYS A 104 -10.95 5.93 -5.15
N LYS A 105 -11.74 6.29 -4.14
CA LYS A 105 -12.52 7.53 -4.07
C LYS A 105 -12.11 8.41 -2.88
N SER A 106 -11.47 7.83 -1.87
CA SER A 106 -10.89 8.57 -0.75
C SER A 106 -9.63 7.90 -0.22
N ILE A 107 -8.73 8.73 0.31
CA ILE A 107 -7.60 8.29 1.13
C ILE A 107 -7.90 8.73 2.57
N GLU A 108 -7.82 7.81 3.51
CA GLU A 108 -8.10 8.10 4.91
C GLU A 108 -6.98 7.57 5.81
N LYS A 109 -6.85 8.17 6.99
CA LYS A 109 -6.13 7.55 8.09
C LYS A 109 -7.03 6.50 8.74
N GLY A 110 -6.49 5.37 9.12
CA GLY A 110 -7.28 4.33 9.77
C GLY A 110 -6.48 3.40 10.65
N TRP A 111 -7.22 2.69 11.50
CA TRP A 111 -6.71 1.59 12.31
C TRP A 111 -7.67 0.40 12.18
N ILE A 112 -7.12 -0.81 12.17
CA ILE A 112 -7.86 -2.09 12.25
C ILE A 112 -7.47 -2.90 13.49
N PHE A 113 -6.64 -2.30 14.35
CA PHE A 113 -6.17 -2.83 15.62
C PHE A 113 -6.61 -1.88 16.73
N LYS A 114 -6.93 -2.42 17.91
CA LYS A 114 -7.25 -1.60 19.10
C LYS A 114 -6.00 -1.16 19.87
N ASP A 115 -4.89 -1.87 19.68
CA ASP A 115 -3.60 -1.59 20.29
C ASP A 115 -2.46 -2.08 19.35
N SER A 116 -1.21 -2.01 19.80
CA SER A 116 -0.04 -2.41 19.01
C SER A 116 0.19 -3.93 18.90
N THR A 117 -0.72 -4.76 19.43
CA THR A 117 -0.57 -6.22 19.49
C THR A 117 -1.37 -6.95 18.40
N LEU A 118 -0.87 -8.12 18.00
CA LEU A 118 -1.60 -9.10 17.17
C LEU A 118 -3.04 -9.36 17.66
N THR A 119 -3.20 -9.37 18.98
CA THR A 119 -4.42 -9.82 19.64
C THR A 119 -5.56 -8.81 19.62
N SER A 120 -5.31 -7.58 19.18
CA SER A 120 -6.29 -6.51 19.19
C SER A 120 -6.98 -6.27 17.87
N PHE A 121 -6.86 -7.21 16.92
CA PHE A 121 -7.54 -7.13 15.65
C PHE A 121 -9.05 -6.88 15.82
N ASP A 122 -9.52 -5.77 15.25
CA ASP A 122 -10.90 -5.34 15.35
C ASP A 122 -11.69 -5.72 14.08
N LEU A 123 -12.30 -6.90 14.13
CA LEU A 123 -13.14 -7.39 13.05
C LEU A 123 -14.36 -6.49 12.78
N ALA A 124 -14.90 -5.82 13.82
CA ALA A 124 -16.05 -4.93 13.65
C ALA A 124 -15.64 -3.67 12.87
N LYS A 125 -14.45 -3.13 13.15
CA LYS A 125 -13.87 -2.02 12.39
C LYS A 125 -13.64 -2.39 10.93
N VAL A 126 -13.09 -3.57 10.63
CA VAL A 126 -12.94 -4.02 9.23
C VAL A 126 -14.28 -4.16 8.52
N ARG A 127 -15.33 -4.58 9.23
CA ARG A 127 -16.67 -4.67 8.64
C ARG A 127 -17.24 -3.30 8.31
N SER A 128 -17.01 -2.28 9.15
CA SER A 128 -17.48 -0.92 8.93
C SER A 128 -16.61 -0.09 7.99
N MET A 129 -15.42 -0.57 7.60
CA MET A 129 -14.61 0.07 6.57
C MET A 129 -15.39 0.26 5.28
N GLN A 130 -15.21 1.43 4.68
CA GLN A 130 -15.77 1.75 3.38
C GLN A 130 -15.01 0.98 2.29
N VAL A 131 -15.76 0.51 1.30
CA VAL A 131 -15.16 0.05 0.03
C VAL A 131 -14.69 1.27 -0.75
N ASN A 132 -13.73 1.08 -1.65
CA ASN A 132 -13.18 2.17 -2.48
C ASN A 132 -12.46 3.27 -1.68
N THR A 133 -12.09 2.99 -0.43
CA THR A 133 -11.24 3.85 0.39
C THR A 133 -9.91 3.16 0.64
N MET A 134 -8.82 3.86 0.38
CA MET A 134 -7.48 3.40 0.74
C MET A 134 -7.09 4.02 2.08
N TYR A 135 -6.82 3.17 3.05
CA TYR A 135 -6.42 3.59 4.39
C TYR A 135 -4.91 3.52 4.52
N CYS A 136 -4.36 4.48 5.23
CA CYS A 136 -2.98 4.47 5.68
C CYS A 136 -2.93 4.44 7.21
N ALA A 137 -1.93 3.75 7.75
CA ALA A 137 -1.70 3.71 9.18
C ALA A 137 -1.47 5.11 9.76
N ASP A 138 -2.04 5.36 10.93
CA ASP A 138 -1.88 6.61 11.66
C ASP A 138 -0.81 6.49 12.74
N GLU A 139 0.36 7.06 12.51
CA GLU A 139 1.51 7.02 13.41
C GLU A 139 1.55 8.23 14.38
N GLY A 140 0.62 9.18 14.24
CA GLY A 140 0.72 10.50 14.87
C GLY A 140 0.46 10.58 16.37
N ASN A 141 -0.09 9.53 17.01
CA ASN A 141 -0.58 9.60 18.39
C ASN A 141 0.29 8.84 19.42
N GLY A 142 1.56 8.54 19.11
CA GLY A 142 2.45 7.80 20.01
C GLY A 142 2.06 6.34 20.27
N GLN A 143 1.03 5.86 19.57
CA GLN A 143 0.67 4.45 19.48
C GLN A 143 1.18 3.94 18.14
N ASN A 144 2.11 2.99 18.16
CA ASN A 144 2.48 2.19 16.98
C ASN A 144 1.25 1.37 16.57
N SER A 145 0.38 1.97 15.76
CA SER A 145 -0.98 1.51 15.47
C SER A 145 -1.05 0.44 14.37
N HIS A 146 0.10 0.00 13.84
CA HIS A 146 0.16 -0.80 12.61
C HIS A 146 1.10 -2.01 12.71
N PRO A 147 0.80 -3.02 13.54
CA PRO A 147 1.72 -4.12 13.68
C PRO A 147 1.86 -5.01 12.41
N PHE A 148 1.01 -4.84 11.38
CA PHE A 148 0.94 -5.73 10.20
C PHE A 148 0.46 -5.05 8.88
N GLY A 149 0.73 -3.77 8.65
CA GLY A 149 0.50 -3.16 7.34
C GLY A 149 0.34 -1.64 7.38
N ASP A 150 1.03 -0.98 6.44
CA ASP A 150 1.12 0.47 6.34
C ASP A 150 -0.04 1.03 5.50
N ILE A 151 -0.47 0.25 4.51
CA ILE A 151 -1.59 0.57 3.63
C ILE A 151 -2.59 -0.58 3.63
N PHE A 152 -3.87 -0.28 3.68
CA PHE A 152 -4.91 -1.31 3.63
C PHE A 152 -6.21 -0.81 3.03
N PHE A 153 -6.98 -1.72 2.45
CA PHE A 153 -8.28 -1.39 1.88
C PHE A 153 -9.20 -2.60 1.83
N LYS A 154 -10.50 -2.34 1.66
CA LYS A 154 -11.52 -3.36 1.52
C LYS A 154 -12.11 -3.34 0.12
N THR A 155 -12.12 -4.48 -0.53
CA THR A 155 -12.77 -4.64 -1.85
C THR A 155 -14.28 -4.84 -1.69
N SER A 156 -15.01 -4.64 -2.80
CA SER A 156 -16.46 -4.94 -2.89
C SER A 156 -16.79 -6.40 -2.59
N ASN A 157 -15.84 -7.32 -2.79
CA ASN A 157 -16.02 -8.75 -2.57
C ASN A 157 -15.64 -9.20 -1.14
N ASN A 158 -15.73 -8.28 -0.17
CA ASN A 158 -15.45 -8.46 1.26
C ASN A 158 -14.06 -9.04 1.55
N ARG A 159 -13.05 -8.58 0.79
CA ARG A 159 -11.65 -8.92 1.01
C ARG A 159 -10.93 -7.73 1.59
N LEU A 160 -10.28 -7.93 2.73
CA LEU A 160 -9.31 -7.00 3.29
C LEU A 160 -7.95 -7.27 2.64
N VAL A 161 -7.38 -6.23 2.05
CA VAL A 161 -6.03 -6.23 1.49
C VAL A 161 -5.15 -5.42 2.42
N LEU A 162 -4.02 -5.99 2.82
CA LEU A 162 -3.01 -5.37 3.68
C LEU A 162 -1.68 -5.38 2.95
N ILE A 163 -1.05 -4.22 2.93
CA ILE A 163 0.20 -3.94 2.23
C ILE A 163 1.18 -3.44 3.27
N ASP A 164 2.31 -4.13 3.36
CA ASP A 164 3.45 -3.78 4.21
C ASP A 164 4.60 -3.37 3.29
N VAL A 165 5.19 -2.21 3.51
CA VAL A 165 6.22 -1.60 2.66
C VAL A 165 7.55 -1.71 3.39
N THR A 166 8.64 -1.93 2.65
CA THR A 166 9.97 -1.88 3.25
C THR A 166 11.00 -1.28 2.31
N GLY A 167 11.77 -0.31 2.83
CA GLY A 167 12.97 0.24 2.19
C GLY A 167 14.21 -0.63 2.39
N SER A 168 14.08 -1.82 2.97
CA SER A 168 15.22 -2.71 3.23
C SER A 168 15.74 -3.36 1.95
N THR A 169 17.06 -3.43 1.79
CA THR A 169 17.74 -4.28 0.79
C THR A 169 17.87 -5.74 1.24
N ASP A 170 17.68 -6.01 2.54
CA ASP A 170 17.80 -7.35 3.14
C ASP A 170 16.57 -8.23 2.84
N THR A 171 16.80 -9.29 2.05
CA THR A 171 15.79 -10.31 1.72
C THR A 171 15.20 -10.99 2.96
N ALA A 172 15.99 -11.18 4.02
CA ALA A 172 15.54 -11.80 5.26
C ALA A 172 14.55 -10.91 6.00
N LYS A 173 14.75 -9.59 6.00
CA LYS A 173 13.79 -8.62 6.57
C LYS A 173 12.46 -8.64 5.81
N CYS A 174 12.50 -8.65 4.48
CA CYS A 174 11.30 -8.78 3.64
C CYS A 174 10.55 -10.10 3.95
N ARG A 175 11.29 -11.21 4.04
CA ARG A 175 10.71 -12.51 4.43
C ARG A 175 10.09 -12.46 5.82
N ASN A 176 10.75 -11.87 6.80
CA ASN A 176 10.26 -11.75 8.17
C ASN A 176 8.97 -10.92 8.26
N LYS A 177 8.86 -9.81 7.49
CA LYS A 177 7.59 -9.08 7.33
C LYS A 177 6.49 -10.00 6.78
N GLY A 178 6.78 -10.76 5.74
CA GLY A 178 5.83 -11.75 5.21
C GLY A 178 5.42 -12.83 6.22
N LEU A 179 6.35 -13.39 6.98
CA LEU A 179 6.06 -14.40 8.01
C LEU A 179 5.18 -13.84 9.13
N ARG A 180 5.46 -12.61 9.59
CA ARG A 180 4.64 -11.87 10.56
C ARG A 180 3.19 -11.74 10.07
N LEU A 181 2.98 -11.45 8.78
CA LEU A 181 1.65 -11.40 8.18
C LEU A 181 0.96 -12.78 8.17
N VAL A 182 1.70 -13.87 7.93
CA VAL A 182 1.12 -15.23 7.98
C VAL A 182 0.62 -15.59 9.39
N ASP A 183 1.40 -15.30 10.43
CA ASP A 183 0.98 -15.56 11.81
C ASP A 183 -0.30 -14.79 12.17
N TRP A 184 -0.37 -13.53 11.76
CA TRP A 184 -1.55 -12.70 11.92
C TRP A 184 -2.78 -13.29 11.21
N VAL A 185 -2.64 -13.77 9.97
CA VAL A 185 -3.76 -14.35 9.21
C VAL A 185 -4.33 -15.56 9.92
N THR A 186 -3.45 -16.39 10.45
CA THR A 186 -3.84 -17.56 11.22
C THR A 186 -4.67 -17.14 12.44
N TYR A 187 -4.27 -16.06 13.12
CA TYR A 187 -5.05 -15.48 14.21
C TYR A 187 -6.41 -14.92 13.75
N ALA A 188 -6.42 -14.07 12.72
CA ALA A 188 -7.62 -13.42 12.22
C ALA A 188 -8.67 -14.42 11.69
N LYS A 189 -8.23 -15.50 11.04
CA LYS A 189 -9.11 -16.61 10.62
C LYS A 189 -9.73 -17.34 11.82
N LYS A 190 -8.96 -17.59 12.89
CA LYS A 190 -9.49 -18.20 14.12
C LYS A 190 -10.58 -17.34 14.76
N LYS A 191 -10.42 -16.02 14.77
CA LYS A 191 -11.45 -15.07 15.25
C LYS A 191 -12.74 -15.09 14.44
N GLN A 192 -12.68 -15.52 13.18
CA GLN A 192 -13.83 -15.63 12.29
C GLN A 192 -14.45 -17.03 12.24
N ARG A 193 -14.02 -17.98 13.10
CA ARG A 193 -14.47 -19.38 13.02
C ARG A 193 -15.99 -19.56 13.12
N PHE A 194 -16.65 -18.70 13.90
CA PHE A 194 -18.10 -18.72 14.12
C PHE A 194 -18.88 -17.74 13.25
N VAL A 195 -18.19 -17.02 12.35
CA VAL A 195 -18.85 -16.12 11.41
C VAL A 195 -19.41 -16.95 10.25
N SER A 196 -20.65 -16.68 9.85
CA SER A 196 -21.26 -17.34 8.69
C SER A 196 -20.42 -17.11 7.42
N ARG A 197 -20.41 -18.09 6.51
CA ARG A 197 -19.56 -18.04 5.30
C ARG A 197 -19.79 -16.77 4.46
N ALA A 198 -21.04 -16.31 4.37
CA ALA A 198 -21.41 -15.08 3.67
C ALA A 198 -20.80 -13.81 4.29
N ASN A 199 -20.55 -13.81 5.60
CA ASN A 199 -20.05 -12.66 6.36
C ASN A 199 -18.56 -12.76 6.69
N LYS A 200 -17.86 -13.80 6.21
CA LYS A 200 -16.42 -13.96 6.42
C LYS A 200 -15.66 -12.97 5.56
N ILE A 201 -14.73 -12.26 6.18
CA ILE A 201 -13.77 -11.41 5.51
C ILE A 201 -12.68 -12.30 4.94
N ARG A 202 -12.45 -12.17 3.63
CA ARG A 202 -11.28 -12.75 2.97
C ARG A 202 -10.09 -11.85 3.15
N PHE A 203 -8.91 -12.41 3.01
CA PHE A 203 -7.69 -11.68 3.25
C PHE A 203 -6.69 -11.82 2.10
N SER A 204 -5.96 -10.74 1.81
CA SER A 204 -4.82 -10.74 0.90
C SER A 204 -3.73 -9.83 1.43
N TRP A 205 -2.49 -10.23 1.16
CA TRP A 205 -1.30 -9.75 1.86
C TRP A 205 -0.22 -9.52 0.85
N ILE A 206 0.38 -8.34 0.92
CA ILE A 206 1.36 -7.89 -0.03
C ILE A 206 2.50 -7.26 0.76
N VAL A 207 3.72 -7.67 0.48
CA VAL A 207 4.92 -6.97 0.91
C VAL A 207 5.49 -6.28 -0.32
N LEU A 208 5.69 -4.96 -0.25
CA LEU A 208 6.34 -4.19 -1.30
C LEU A 208 7.77 -3.87 -0.87
N ALA A 209 8.75 -4.39 -1.61
CA ALA A 209 10.16 -4.25 -1.27
C ALA A 209 10.98 -3.87 -2.51
N PRO A 210 10.96 -2.59 -2.95
CA PRO A 210 11.58 -2.17 -4.20
C PRO A 210 13.12 -2.34 -4.22
N LEU A 211 13.77 -2.34 -3.06
CA LEU A 211 15.24 -2.49 -2.97
C LEU A 211 15.71 -3.93 -2.76
N VAL A 212 14.78 -4.88 -2.61
CA VAL A 212 15.13 -6.31 -2.53
C VAL A 212 15.29 -6.85 -3.95
N PRO A 213 16.47 -7.38 -4.34
CA PRO A 213 16.67 -7.90 -5.68
C PRO A 213 15.92 -9.23 -5.88
N GLY A 214 15.59 -9.52 -7.15
CA GLY A 214 15.01 -10.79 -7.58
C GLY A 214 13.60 -10.64 -8.14
N GLU A 215 12.96 -11.79 -8.34
CA GLU A 215 11.60 -11.89 -8.85
C GLU A 215 10.59 -11.92 -7.71
N SER A 216 9.44 -11.29 -7.95
CA SER A 216 8.31 -11.36 -7.04
C SER A 216 7.85 -12.81 -6.86
N HIS A 217 7.50 -13.17 -5.64
CA HIS A 217 7.25 -14.56 -5.28
C HIS A 217 6.25 -14.68 -4.13
N PHE A 218 5.81 -15.90 -3.87
CA PHE A 218 4.99 -16.21 -2.70
C PHE A 218 5.85 -16.61 -1.52
N ILE A 219 5.72 -15.90 -0.41
CA ILE A 219 6.21 -16.35 0.88
C ILE A 219 5.20 -17.37 1.40
N ARG A 220 5.65 -18.63 1.48
CA ARG A 220 4.89 -19.75 2.03
C ARG A 220 5.40 -20.05 3.44
N HIS A 221 4.46 -20.24 4.36
CA HIS A 221 4.77 -20.80 5.67
C HIS A 221 3.95 -22.08 5.87
N SER A 222 4.65 -23.20 6.03
CA SER A 222 4.02 -24.44 6.50
C SER A 222 3.79 -24.30 8.00
N VAL A 223 2.55 -24.04 8.39
CA VAL A 223 2.17 -24.17 9.79
C VAL A 223 2.17 -25.66 10.10
N GLN A 224 3.23 -26.18 10.74
CA GLN A 224 3.25 -27.55 11.22
C GLN A 224 2.01 -27.76 12.10
N GLY A 225 1.07 -28.56 11.60
CA GLY A 225 -0.02 -29.06 12.41
C GLY A 225 0.55 -29.81 13.60
N ARG A 226 -0.04 -29.63 14.80
CA ARG A 226 0.24 -30.52 15.93
C ARG A 226 0.14 -31.98 15.43
N ARG A 227 1.15 -32.79 15.77
CA ARG A 227 1.27 -34.20 15.37
C ARG A 227 -0.10 -34.90 15.46
N GLY A 228 -0.55 -35.47 14.34
CA GLY A 228 -1.75 -36.34 14.29
C GLY A 228 -2.93 -35.83 13.47
N CYS A 229 -2.86 -34.65 12.85
CA CYS A 229 -3.94 -34.18 11.97
C CYS A 229 -3.50 -34.21 10.50
N THR A 230 -3.93 -35.22 9.75
CA THR A 230 -3.91 -35.28 8.29
C THR A 230 -4.96 -34.31 7.72
N THR A 231 -4.78 -33.01 7.98
CA THR A 231 -5.58 -31.97 7.34
C THR A 231 -4.66 -31.14 6.48
N HIS A 232 -5.02 -31.05 5.19
CA HIS A 232 -4.42 -30.21 4.16
C HIS A 232 -3.71 -29.00 4.75
N GLU A 233 -2.41 -28.87 4.49
CA GLU A 233 -1.64 -27.67 4.77
C GLU A 233 -2.45 -26.47 4.26
N LEU A 234 -2.97 -25.67 5.19
CA LEU A 234 -3.47 -24.33 4.88
C LEU A 234 -2.24 -23.50 4.53
N CYS A 235 -1.71 -23.69 3.32
CA CYS A 235 -0.59 -22.93 2.80
C CYS A 235 -1.08 -21.48 2.70
N GLN A 236 -0.70 -20.67 3.68
CA GLN A 236 -0.97 -19.24 3.66
C GLN A 236 0.12 -18.61 2.83
N GLN A 237 -0.31 -17.88 1.81
CA GLN A 237 0.57 -17.28 0.83
C GLN A 237 0.50 -15.77 1.01
N VAL A 238 1.64 -15.17 1.36
CA VAL A 238 1.87 -13.73 1.26
C VAL A 238 2.58 -13.46 -0.04
N ARG A 239 2.17 -12.44 -0.77
CA ARG A 239 2.86 -12.03 -2.01
C ARG A 239 3.97 -11.06 -1.63
N ALA A 240 5.20 -11.38 -1.98
CA ALA A 240 6.30 -10.44 -1.97
C ALA A 240 6.45 -9.89 -3.38
N VAL A 241 6.18 -8.60 -3.55
CA VAL A 241 6.47 -7.86 -4.78
C VAL A 241 7.80 -7.15 -4.54
N VAL A 242 8.83 -7.52 -5.29
CA VAL A 242 10.21 -7.09 -5.01
C VAL A 242 10.87 -6.52 -6.26
N GLY A 243 11.98 -5.81 -6.08
CA GLY A 243 12.82 -5.33 -7.17
C GLY A 243 12.04 -4.54 -8.22
N ALA A 244 12.26 -4.88 -9.50
CA ALA A 244 11.69 -4.17 -10.63
C ALA A 244 10.15 -4.11 -10.62
N ASP A 245 9.48 -5.16 -10.13
CA ASP A 245 8.02 -5.19 -10.06
C ASP A 245 7.49 -4.16 -9.05
N ALA A 246 8.12 -4.11 -7.86
CA ALA A 246 7.75 -3.13 -6.84
C ALA A 246 8.11 -1.70 -7.25
N ILE A 247 9.23 -1.52 -7.96
CA ILE A 247 9.62 -0.23 -8.54
C ILE A 247 8.58 0.24 -9.56
N THR A 248 8.06 -0.67 -10.41
CA THR A 248 7.03 -0.33 -11.41
C THR A 248 5.76 0.21 -10.77
N LEU A 249 5.38 -0.29 -9.58
CA LEU A 249 4.23 0.20 -8.81
C LEU A 249 4.41 1.63 -8.26
N LEU A 250 5.65 2.15 -8.21
CA LEU A 250 5.91 3.56 -7.90
C LEU A 250 5.66 4.49 -9.11
N GLY A 251 5.45 3.93 -10.30
CA GLY A 251 5.21 4.69 -11.52
C GLY A 251 6.27 5.76 -11.75
N GLY A 252 5.85 7.00 -12.00
CA GLY A 252 6.76 8.14 -12.18
C GLY A 252 7.60 8.50 -10.95
N LEU A 253 7.28 7.98 -9.74
CA LEU A 253 8.10 8.16 -8.54
C LEU A 253 9.30 7.19 -8.49
N ALA A 254 9.34 6.16 -9.35
CA ALA A 254 10.43 5.18 -9.37
C ALA A 254 11.82 5.82 -9.49
N GLN A 255 11.92 6.95 -10.20
CA GLN A 255 13.15 7.72 -10.34
C GLN A 255 13.75 8.21 -9.02
N PHE A 256 12.95 8.41 -7.97
CA PHE A 256 13.47 8.80 -6.68
C PHE A 256 14.43 7.74 -6.14
N LEU A 257 14.20 6.47 -6.48
CA LEU A 257 15.07 5.37 -6.07
C LEU A 257 16.43 5.41 -6.79
N THR A 258 16.49 5.96 -8.00
CA THR A 258 17.76 6.07 -8.76
C THR A 258 18.73 7.08 -8.18
N TRP A 259 18.27 7.98 -7.30
CA TRP A 259 19.14 8.93 -6.60
C TRP A 259 19.91 8.32 -5.44
N PHE A 260 19.58 7.08 -5.05
CA PHE A 260 20.16 6.39 -3.90
C PHE A 260 20.84 5.07 -4.29
N GLN A 261 20.95 4.79 -5.59
CA GLN A 261 21.73 3.68 -6.18
C GLN A 261 23.07 4.21 -6.68
#